data_AF-A0A953UXL9-F1
#
_entry.id   AF-A0A953UXL9-F1
#
_cell.length_a   1.000
_cell.length_b   1.000
_cell.length_c   1.000
_cell.angle_alpha   90.00
_cell.angle_beta   90.00
_cell.angle_gamma   90.00
#
_symmetry.space_group_name_H-M   'P 1'
#
loop_
_entity.id
_entity.type
_entity.pdbx_description
1 polymer ?
#
loop_
_entity_poly.entity_id
_entity_poly.type
_entity_poly.pdbx_seq_one_letter_code
_entity_poly.pdbx_strand_id
1 'polypeptide(L)'
;MYSIGRRWDGIHRKLLAAAGRKEIFYVYDTFPRIAEMHVHDHQQHRDLFANLAKRSRYFIVAPGKMDSPEETQGQVEIGFRYYEGAAAGTVMIGQPPSCDAFTETFPWPDVVIPIRPDGADVMDVLASLDSEPERVSAISRRNTSEALLRHDWVYRWKDVFQVAGLEPSRGMVAREQQLKNVAELAREAAGDGFGREQLAPTEPVF
;
A
#
# COMPACT_ATOMS: atom_id res chain seq x y z
N MET A 1 -3.99 10.27 3.44
CA MET A 1 -2.92 9.39 3.94
C MET A 1 -3.53 8.35 4.85
N TYR A 2 -3.10 7.10 4.78
CA TYR A 2 -3.61 6.02 5.62
C TYR A 2 -2.49 5.29 6.37
N SER A 3 -2.70 4.99 7.64
CA SER A 3 -1.77 4.26 8.50
C SER A 3 -2.57 3.30 9.37
N ILE A 4 -2.32 2.01 9.29
CA ILE A 4 -3.05 1.02 10.07
C ILE A 4 -2.09 0.02 10.73
N GLY A 5 -2.35 -0.34 11.98
CA GLY A 5 -1.60 -1.29 12.77
C GLY A 5 -0.30 -0.73 13.34
N ARG A 6 0.58 -1.65 13.76
CA ARG A 6 1.87 -1.36 14.41
C ARG A 6 2.73 -0.35 13.61
N ARG A 7 3.10 0.77 14.19
CA ARG A 7 3.73 1.92 13.47
C ARG A 7 4.78 2.58 14.35
N TRP A 8 5.61 3.44 13.77
CA TRP A 8 6.48 4.30 14.56
C TRP A 8 5.72 5.49 15.15
N ASP A 9 5.79 5.65 16.47
CA ASP A 9 5.12 6.75 17.17
C ASP A 9 5.68 8.13 16.82
N GLY A 10 6.95 8.23 16.43
CA GLY A 10 7.55 9.48 15.96
C GLY A 10 6.83 10.00 14.72
N ILE A 11 6.73 9.14 13.69
CA ILE A 11 5.99 9.41 12.45
C ILE A 11 4.52 9.73 12.76
N HIS A 12 3.85 8.89 13.56
CA HIS A 12 2.42 9.07 13.86
C HIS A 12 2.13 10.44 14.50
N ARG A 13 2.92 10.87 15.49
CA ARG A 13 2.73 12.17 16.17
C ARG A 13 2.90 13.35 15.24
N LYS A 14 3.84 13.29 14.29
CA LYS A 14 4.04 14.35 13.29
C LYS A 14 2.84 14.45 12.34
N LEU A 15 2.34 13.31 11.88
CA LEU A 15 1.14 13.25 11.03
C LEU A 15 -0.12 13.73 11.75
N LEU A 16 -0.30 13.38 13.03
CA LEU A 16 -1.39 13.92 13.86
C LEU A 16 -1.31 15.45 13.98
N ALA A 17 -0.12 15.99 14.24
CA ALA A 17 0.06 17.43 14.35
C ALA A 17 -0.24 18.15 13.02
N ALA A 18 0.19 17.60 11.88
CA ALA A 18 -0.13 18.13 10.56
C ALA A 18 -1.63 18.06 10.24
N ALA A 19 -2.30 16.96 10.60
CA ALA A 19 -3.75 16.82 10.47
C ALA A 19 -4.50 17.83 11.36
N GLY A 20 -4.03 18.07 12.59
CA GLY A 20 -4.58 19.09 13.48
C GLY A 20 -4.44 20.52 12.94
N ARG A 21 -3.38 20.79 12.17
CA ARG A 21 -3.19 22.04 11.41
C ARG A 21 -3.93 22.06 10.07
N LYS A 22 -4.67 21.00 9.72
CA LYS A 22 -5.41 20.83 8.45
C LYS A 22 -4.53 20.82 7.19
N GLU A 23 -3.25 20.47 7.33
CA GLU A 23 -2.31 20.37 6.21
C GLU A 23 -2.51 19.06 5.42
N ILE A 24 -2.98 18.01 6.11
CA ILE A 24 -3.23 16.69 5.53
C ILE A 24 -4.53 16.09 6.05
N PHE A 25 -5.13 15.21 5.25
CA PHE A 25 -6.15 14.29 5.72
C PHE A 25 -5.51 12.94 6.10
N TYR A 26 -5.52 12.63 7.40
CA TYR A 26 -4.85 11.47 7.97
C TYR A 26 -5.85 10.51 8.59
N VAL A 27 -5.98 9.33 8.00
CA VAL A 27 -6.80 8.23 8.52
C VAL A 27 -5.88 7.24 9.22
N TYR A 28 -6.24 6.84 10.43
CA TYR A 28 -5.47 5.88 11.20
C TYR A 28 -6.37 5.01 12.09
N ASP A 29 -5.85 3.84 12.46
CA ASP A 29 -6.51 3.00 13.46
C ASP A 29 -6.21 3.48 14.88
N THR A 30 -7.22 3.36 15.74
CA THR A 30 -7.19 3.78 17.14
C THR A 30 -7.13 2.59 18.11
N PHE A 31 -6.86 1.39 17.60
CA PHE A 31 -6.86 0.17 18.40
C PHE A 31 -5.42 -0.19 18.79
N PRO A 32 -5.15 -0.51 20.06
CA PRO A 32 -3.79 -0.80 20.51
C PRO A 32 -3.25 -2.12 19.93
N ARG A 33 -4.14 -3.07 19.62
CA ARG A 33 -3.79 -4.39 19.05
C ARG A 33 -4.87 -4.85 18.08
N ILE A 34 -4.50 -4.98 16.81
CA ILE A 34 -5.41 -5.51 15.77
C ILE A 34 -5.90 -6.92 16.10
N ALA A 35 -5.06 -7.75 16.75
CA ALA A 35 -5.39 -9.14 17.10
C ALA A 35 -6.56 -9.26 18.10
N GLU A 36 -6.87 -8.20 18.84
CA GLU A 36 -7.94 -8.17 19.84
C GLU A 36 -9.21 -7.48 19.29
N MET A 37 -9.22 -7.15 18.00
CA MET A 37 -10.34 -6.47 17.35
C MET A 37 -11.44 -7.45 16.97
N HIS A 38 -12.63 -7.24 17.55
CA HIS A 38 -13.84 -7.89 17.09
C HIS A 38 -14.51 -7.05 16.01
N VAL A 39 -14.64 -7.61 14.81
CA VAL A 39 -15.39 -6.99 13.70
C VAL A 39 -16.76 -7.66 13.58
N HIS A 40 -17.79 -6.88 13.26
CA HIS A 40 -19.15 -7.42 13.07
C HIS A 40 -19.21 -8.43 11.92
N ASP A 41 -18.56 -8.09 10.80
CA ASP A 41 -18.51 -8.90 9.60
C ASP A 41 -17.13 -8.73 8.95
N HIS A 42 -16.44 -9.85 8.72
CA HIS A 42 -15.08 -9.84 8.20
C HIS A 42 -15.00 -9.42 6.72
N GLN A 43 -16.06 -9.65 5.93
CA GLN A 43 -16.10 -9.26 4.53
C GLN A 43 -16.26 -7.74 4.43
N GLN A 44 -17.21 -7.17 5.18
CA GLN A 44 -17.40 -5.73 5.23
C GLN A 44 -16.16 -5.00 5.75
N HIS A 45 -15.45 -5.57 6.73
CA HIS A 45 -14.19 -5.02 7.21
C HIS A 45 -13.11 -4.99 6.11
N ARG A 46 -12.96 -6.09 5.35
CA ARG A 46 -12.03 -6.13 4.21
C ARG A 46 -12.40 -5.11 3.13
N ASP A 47 -13.69 -4.95 2.84
CA ASP A 47 -14.16 -3.95 1.87
C ASP A 47 -13.89 -2.53 2.34
N LEU A 48 -14.15 -2.22 3.62
CA LEU A 48 -13.82 -0.93 4.22
C LEU A 48 -12.31 -0.64 4.10
N PHE A 49 -11.47 -1.59 4.52
CA PHE A 49 -10.02 -1.47 4.43
C PHE A 49 -9.57 -1.20 2.99
N ALA A 50 -10.02 -2.03 2.04
CA ALA A 50 -9.67 -1.89 0.64
C ALA A 50 -10.13 -0.55 0.07
N ASN A 51 -11.33 -0.08 0.45
CA ASN A 51 -11.86 1.21 0.01
C ASN A 51 -11.05 2.40 0.53
N LEU A 52 -10.59 2.36 1.78
CA LEU A 52 -9.73 3.39 2.37
C LEU A 52 -8.35 3.38 1.74
N ALA A 53 -7.74 2.19 1.58
CA ALA A 53 -6.43 2.04 0.98
C ALA A 53 -6.41 2.54 -0.48
N LYS A 54 -7.35 2.10 -1.33
CA LYS A 54 -7.45 2.51 -2.74
C LYS A 54 -7.70 4.01 -2.95
N ARG A 55 -8.27 4.70 -1.95
CA ARG A 55 -8.53 6.15 -1.98
C ARG A 55 -7.44 6.97 -1.29
N SER A 56 -6.38 6.31 -0.82
CA SER A 56 -5.26 6.95 -0.15
C SER A 56 -4.10 7.10 -1.12
N ARG A 57 -3.61 8.34 -1.29
CA ARG A 57 -2.38 8.59 -2.08
C ARG A 57 -1.15 7.95 -1.42
N TYR A 58 -1.05 8.09 -0.11
CA TYR A 58 0.08 7.63 0.71
C TYR A 58 -0.38 6.61 1.74
N PHE A 59 0.42 5.54 1.90
CA PHE A 59 0.18 4.47 2.88
C PHE A 59 1.42 4.28 3.74
N ILE A 60 1.27 4.38 5.07
CA ILE A 60 2.39 4.25 6.00
C ILE A 60 2.72 2.78 6.23
N VAL A 61 4.00 2.44 6.07
CA VAL A 61 4.52 1.08 6.27
C VAL A 61 5.69 1.07 7.25
N ALA A 62 5.83 -0.04 7.98
CA ALA A 62 6.96 -0.30 8.86
C ALA A 62 7.20 -1.82 8.91
N PRO A 63 8.46 -2.27 9.07
CA PRO A 63 8.78 -3.69 9.15
C PRO A 63 7.99 -4.38 10.26
N GLY A 64 7.70 -5.65 10.08
CA GLY A 64 6.99 -6.43 11.08
C GLY A 64 7.78 -6.46 12.38
N LYS A 65 7.11 -6.16 13.51
CA LYS A 65 7.70 -6.20 14.86
C LYS A 65 9.00 -5.38 15.02
N MET A 66 9.15 -4.32 14.23
CA MET A 66 10.30 -3.39 14.29
C MET A 66 10.54 -2.76 15.67
N ASP A 67 9.50 -2.69 16.50
CA ASP A 67 9.48 -2.17 17.87
C ASP A 67 9.53 -3.27 18.94
N SER A 68 9.79 -4.53 18.56
CA SER A 68 9.85 -5.69 19.45
C SER A 68 11.03 -6.61 19.11
N PRO A 69 12.28 -6.11 19.14
CA PRO A 69 13.47 -6.89 18.75
C PRO A 69 13.69 -8.15 19.61
N GLU A 70 13.16 -8.17 20.83
CA GLU A 70 13.21 -9.32 21.73
C GLU A 70 12.36 -10.50 21.21
N GLU A 71 11.28 -10.21 20.48
CA GLU A 71 10.43 -11.23 19.86
C GLU A 71 10.99 -11.74 18.54
N THR A 72 11.74 -10.91 17.82
CA THR A 72 12.27 -11.29 16.49
C THR A 72 13.67 -11.89 16.56
N GLN A 73 14.38 -11.75 17.68
CA GLN A 73 15.77 -12.17 17.84
C GLN A 73 16.67 -11.64 16.70
N GLY A 74 16.39 -10.42 16.23
CA GLY A 74 17.10 -9.79 15.13
C GLY A 74 16.60 -10.14 13.72
N GLN A 75 15.59 -11.00 13.59
CA GLN A 75 14.92 -11.23 12.30
C GLN A 75 14.10 -10.00 11.88
N VAL A 76 14.10 -9.73 10.58
CA VAL A 76 13.33 -8.62 9.99
C VAL A 76 12.21 -9.21 9.14
N GLU A 77 10.98 -8.95 9.56
CA GLU A 77 9.78 -9.50 8.94
C GLU A 77 9.14 -8.54 7.94
N ILE A 78 8.65 -9.09 6.83
CA ILE A 78 7.87 -8.34 5.85
C ILE A 78 6.40 -8.34 6.30
N GLY A 79 5.91 -7.20 6.76
CA GLY A 79 4.51 -7.07 7.18
C GLY A 79 3.52 -7.14 6.00
N PHE A 80 2.28 -7.57 6.27
CA PHE A 80 1.22 -7.65 5.24
C PHE A 80 0.95 -6.31 4.53
N ARG A 81 1.19 -5.20 5.23
CA ARG A 81 0.97 -3.83 4.73
C ARG A 81 1.77 -3.46 3.50
N TYR A 82 2.94 -4.07 3.27
CA TYR A 82 3.68 -3.83 2.04
C TYR A 82 2.93 -4.39 0.81
N TYR A 83 2.34 -5.57 0.97
CA TYR A 83 1.51 -6.18 -0.07
C TYR A 83 0.20 -5.43 -0.26
N GLU A 84 -0.47 -5.07 0.83
CA GLU A 84 -1.75 -4.34 0.81
C GLU A 84 -1.60 -2.94 0.22
N GLY A 85 -0.58 -2.18 0.64
CA GLY A 85 -0.29 -0.84 0.14
C GLY A 85 0.06 -0.86 -1.35
N ALA A 86 0.87 -1.84 -1.79
CA ALA A 86 1.20 -2.00 -3.20
C ALA A 86 -0.02 -2.39 -4.04
N ALA A 87 -0.82 -3.37 -3.59
CA ALA A 87 -2.03 -3.82 -4.29
C ALA A 87 -3.09 -2.71 -4.39
N ALA A 88 -3.17 -1.82 -3.41
CA ALA A 88 -4.05 -0.66 -3.43
C ALA A 88 -3.54 0.48 -4.35
N GLY A 89 -2.33 0.36 -4.92
CA GLY A 89 -1.74 1.39 -5.77
C GLY A 89 -1.29 2.63 -5.02
N THR A 90 -1.04 2.51 -3.71
CA THR A 90 -0.59 3.65 -2.91
C THR A 90 0.92 3.87 -3.10
N VAL A 91 1.39 5.10 -2.90
CA VAL A 91 2.81 5.35 -2.66
C VAL A 91 3.08 5.01 -1.19
N MET A 92 3.84 3.93 -0.96
CA MET A 92 4.16 3.50 0.40
C MET A 92 5.28 4.36 0.96
N ILE A 93 5.11 4.88 2.18
CA ILE A 93 6.08 5.74 2.85
C ILE A 93 6.40 5.11 4.20
N GLY A 94 7.69 4.96 4.52
CA GLY A 94 8.07 4.28 5.76
C GLY A 94 9.49 3.78 5.76
N GLN A 95 9.69 2.55 6.24
CA GLN A 95 10.99 1.90 6.18
C GLN A 95 10.90 0.65 5.31
N PRO A 96 11.80 0.44 4.34
CA PRO A 96 11.92 -0.87 3.70
C PRO A 96 12.47 -1.88 4.72
N PRO A 97 11.92 -3.11 4.79
CA PRO A 97 12.53 -4.20 5.55
C PRO A 97 13.95 -4.48 5.03
N SER A 98 14.92 -4.49 5.92
CA SER A 98 16.32 -4.80 5.61
C SER A 98 16.56 -6.31 5.58
N CYS A 99 15.99 -7.01 4.60
CA CYS A 99 16.21 -8.44 4.38
C CYS A 99 16.15 -8.81 2.88
N ASP A 100 16.87 -9.87 2.50
CA ASP A 100 16.95 -10.32 1.10
C ASP A 100 15.58 -10.68 0.54
N ALA A 101 14.74 -11.32 1.36
CA ALA A 101 13.37 -11.68 1.01
C ALA A 101 12.54 -10.46 0.55
N PHE A 102 12.79 -9.27 1.09
CA PHE A 102 12.08 -8.06 0.66
C PHE A 102 12.54 -7.63 -0.73
N THR A 103 13.85 -7.62 -0.98
CA THR A 103 14.42 -7.30 -2.29
C THR A 103 13.98 -8.28 -3.37
N GLU A 104 13.88 -9.57 -3.05
CA GLU A 104 13.40 -10.61 -3.97
C GLU A 104 11.90 -10.47 -4.27
N THR A 105 11.11 -10.15 -3.24
CA THR A 105 9.64 -10.09 -3.36
C THR A 105 9.19 -8.77 -3.98
N PHE A 106 9.90 -7.68 -3.71
CA PHE A 106 9.63 -6.33 -4.19
C PHE A 106 10.81 -5.75 -5.00
N PRO A 107 11.18 -6.36 -6.15
CA PRO A 107 12.41 -6.03 -6.87
C PRO A 107 12.35 -4.73 -7.69
N TRP A 108 11.26 -3.97 -7.61
CA TRP A 108 11.05 -2.76 -8.41
C TRP A 108 11.38 -1.49 -7.62
N PRO A 109 11.81 -0.42 -8.30
CA PRO A 109 12.21 0.82 -7.64
C PRO A 109 11.03 1.56 -7.04
N ASP A 110 11.32 2.36 -6.02
CA ASP A 110 10.35 3.20 -5.29
C ASP A 110 9.18 2.42 -4.67
N VAL A 111 9.36 1.12 -4.39
CA VAL A 111 8.34 0.35 -3.67
C VAL A 111 7.97 1.01 -2.35
N VAL A 112 8.98 1.53 -1.62
CA VAL A 112 8.82 2.28 -0.38
C VAL A 112 9.68 3.53 -0.46
N ILE A 113 9.07 4.70 -0.21
CA ILE A 113 9.78 5.96 -0.04
C ILE A 113 10.25 6.05 1.43
N PRO A 114 11.56 6.04 1.70
CA PRO A 114 12.07 5.96 3.06
C PRO A 114 11.83 7.26 3.84
N ILE A 115 11.45 7.12 5.11
CA ILE A 115 11.40 8.20 6.11
C ILE A 115 12.03 7.72 7.42
N ARG A 116 12.51 8.65 8.23
CA ARG A 116 13.11 8.34 9.52
C ARG A 116 12.06 7.88 10.54
N PRO A 117 12.39 6.92 11.42
CA PRO A 117 11.43 6.41 12.42
C PRO A 117 10.98 7.46 13.44
N ASP A 118 11.80 8.48 13.70
CA ASP A 118 11.41 9.62 14.54
C ASP A 118 10.43 10.59 13.84
N GLY A 119 10.21 10.42 12.54
CA GLY A 119 9.36 11.26 11.70
C GLY A 119 9.93 12.66 11.43
N ALA A 120 11.23 12.88 11.65
CA ALA A 120 11.84 14.21 11.50
C ALA A 120 11.71 14.78 10.08
N ASP A 121 11.71 13.91 9.07
CA ASP A 121 11.70 14.23 7.64
C ASP A 121 10.35 13.97 6.96
N VAL A 122 9.34 13.47 7.68
CA VAL A 122 8.09 13.01 7.06
C VAL A 122 7.38 14.11 6.27
N MET A 123 7.36 15.35 6.78
CA MET A 123 6.67 16.45 6.10
C MET A 123 7.44 16.94 4.87
N ASP A 124 8.78 16.92 4.92
CA ASP A 124 9.62 17.30 3.78
C ASP A 124 9.49 16.29 2.65
N VAL A 125 9.47 14.99 2.98
CA VAL A 125 9.23 13.92 2.00
C VAL A 125 7.85 14.04 1.37
N LEU A 126 6.81 14.34 2.15
CA LEU A 126 5.46 14.56 1.59
C LEU A 126 5.41 15.77 0.67
N ALA A 127 6.00 16.90 1.06
CA ALA A 127 6.06 18.09 0.24
C ALA A 127 6.83 17.83 -1.08
N SER A 128 7.93 17.09 -1.02
CA SER A 128 8.69 16.66 -2.20
C SER A 128 7.82 15.81 -3.14
N LEU A 129 7.14 14.78 -2.62
CA LEU A 129 6.27 13.93 -3.43
C LEU A 129 5.08 14.69 -4.02
N ASP A 130 4.46 15.59 -3.25
CA ASP A 130 3.34 16.40 -3.71
C ASP A 130 3.76 17.41 -4.81
N SER A 131 5.04 17.77 -4.87
CA SER A 131 5.61 18.56 -5.98
C SER A 131 5.86 17.77 -7.27
N GLU A 132 5.80 16.43 -7.21
CA GLU A 132 6.07 15.52 -8.33
C GLU A 132 4.86 14.60 -8.65
N PRO A 133 3.71 15.15 -9.07
CA PRO A 133 2.48 14.37 -9.26
C PRO A 133 2.63 13.24 -10.30
N GLU A 134 3.44 13.44 -11.33
CA GLU A 134 3.73 12.42 -12.34
C GLU A 134 4.52 11.25 -11.76
N ARG A 135 5.50 11.53 -10.88
CA ARG A 135 6.27 10.51 -10.16
C ARG A 135 5.37 9.70 -9.23
N VAL A 136 4.52 10.37 -8.45
CA VAL A 136 3.53 9.73 -7.57
C VAL A 136 2.60 8.81 -8.37
N SER A 137 2.11 9.28 -9.52
CA SER A 137 1.26 8.49 -10.41
C SER A 137 2.01 7.29 -11.00
N ALA A 138 3.27 7.45 -11.40
CA ALA A 138 4.10 6.36 -11.91
C ALA A 138 4.37 5.29 -10.85
N ILE A 139 4.68 5.68 -9.61
CA ILE A 139 4.86 4.74 -8.49
C ILE A 139 3.57 3.98 -8.21
N SER A 140 2.44 4.70 -8.14
CA SER A 140 1.11 4.12 -7.93
C SER A 140 0.79 3.03 -8.96
N ARG A 141 0.93 3.34 -10.26
CA ARG A 141 0.71 2.37 -11.35
C ARG A 141 1.66 1.18 -11.27
N ARG A 142 2.95 1.43 -11.01
CA ARG A 142 3.95 0.37 -10.88
C ARG A 142 3.58 -0.57 -9.74
N ASN A 143 3.28 -0.04 -8.56
CA ASN A 143 2.87 -0.81 -7.39
C ASN A 143 1.64 -1.69 -7.69
N THR A 144 0.60 -1.13 -8.33
CA THR A 144 -0.57 -1.92 -8.73
C THR A 144 -0.20 -3.03 -9.72
N SER A 145 0.53 -2.71 -10.78
CA SER A 145 0.88 -3.68 -11.82
C SER A 145 1.78 -4.81 -11.30
N GLU A 146 2.80 -4.48 -10.51
CA GLU A 146 3.72 -5.48 -9.95
C GLU A 146 3.02 -6.34 -8.88
N ALA A 147 2.14 -5.75 -8.05
CA ALA A 147 1.34 -6.53 -7.10
C ALA A 147 0.42 -7.53 -7.83
N LEU A 148 -0.22 -7.13 -8.93
CA LEU A 148 -1.04 -8.04 -9.75
C LEU A 148 -0.22 -9.18 -10.36
N LEU A 149 1.03 -8.91 -10.75
CA LEU A 149 1.91 -9.88 -11.43
C LEU A 149 2.69 -10.79 -10.48
N ARG A 150 2.74 -10.46 -9.18
CA ARG A 150 3.65 -11.12 -8.22
C ARG A 150 3.01 -11.57 -6.92
N HIS A 151 1.92 -10.92 -6.50
CA HIS A 151 1.40 -11.04 -5.12
C HIS A 151 -0.02 -11.57 -5.03
N ASP A 152 -0.64 -11.94 -6.17
CA ASP A 152 -1.85 -12.75 -6.13
C ASP A 152 -1.54 -14.18 -5.66
N TRP A 153 -2.46 -14.77 -4.90
CA TRP A 153 -2.34 -16.13 -4.39
C TRP A 153 -2.16 -17.17 -5.49
N VAL A 154 -2.61 -16.91 -6.73
CA VAL A 154 -2.45 -17.83 -7.85
C VAL A 154 -0.99 -18.20 -8.09
N TYR A 155 -0.05 -17.27 -7.91
CA TYR A 155 1.38 -17.54 -8.12
C TYR A 155 1.91 -18.50 -7.06
N ARG A 156 1.58 -18.27 -5.78
CA ARG A 156 1.97 -19.17 -4.68
C ARG A 156 1.32 -20.55 -4.80
N TRP A 157 0.08 -20.62 -5.25
CA TRP A 157 -0.58 -21.90 -5.54
C TRP A 157 0.10 -22.65 -6.69
N LYS A 158 0.55 -21.95 -7.74
CA LYS A 158 1.32 -22.57 -8.82
C LYS A 158 2.64 -23.14 -8.30
N ASP A 159 3.35 -22.42 -7.43
CA ASP A 159 4.58 -22.91 -6.81
C ASP A 159 4.33 -24.19 -5.99
N VAL A 160 3.27 -24.20 -5.17
CA VAL A 160 2.86 -25.39 -4.39
C VAL A 160 2.51 -26.56 -5.30
N PHE A 161 1.78 -26.32 -6.39
CA PHE A 161 1.42 -27.35 -7.37
C PHE A 161 2.66 -27.94 -8.04
N GLN A 162 3.61 -27.09 -8.44
CA GLN A 162 4.87 -27.52 -9.02
C GLN A 162 5.65 -28.43 -8.05
N VAL A 163 5.77 -28.05 -6.79
CA VAL A 163 6.42 -28.87 -5.76
C VAL A 163 5.71 -30.22 -5.56
N ALA A 164 4.38 -30.23 -5.66
CA ALA A 164 3.57 -31.44 -5.58
C ALA A 164 3.57 -32.29 -6.86
N GLY A 165 4.22 -31.85 -7.95
CA GLY A 165 4.19 -32.53 -9.24
C GLY A 165 2.82 -32.47 -9.93
N LEU A 166 2.02 -31.45 -9.62
CA LEU A 166 0.69 -31.23 -10.16
C LEU A 166 0.70 -30.12 -11.21
N GLU A 167 -0.09 -30.31 -12.26
CA GLU A 167 -0.31 -29.27 -13.26
C GLU A 167 -1.29 -28.20 -12.73
N PRO A 168 -1.06 -26.90 -13.01
CA PRO A 168 -1.99 -25.85 -12.65
C PRO A 168 -3.40 -26.10 -13.20
N SER A 169 -4.42 -25.86 -12.37
CA SER A 169 -5.82 -25.99 -12.81
C SER A 169 -6.17 -24.94 -13.88
N ARG A 170 -7.20 -25.21 -14.68
CA ARG A 170 -7.72 -24.25 -15.67
C ARG A 170 -8.08 -22.89 -15.04
N GLY A 171 -8.61 -22.90 -13.81
CA GLY A 171 -8.94 -21.68 -13.07
C GLY A 171 -7.72 -20.85 -12.71
N MET A 172 -6.60 -21.50 -12.36
CA MET A 172 -5.34 -20.81 -12.06
C MET A 172 -4.75 -20.16 -13.32
N VAL A 173 -4.75 -20.89 -14.44
CA VAL A 173 -4.29 -20.34 -15.73
C VAL A 173 -5.15 -19.15 -16.16
N ALA A 174 -6.48 -19.26 -16.03
CA ALA A 174 -7.39 -18.17 -16.36
C ALA A 174 -7.19 -16.94 -15.44
N ARG A 175 -7.00 -17.15 -14.14
CA ARG A 175 -6.73 -16.08 -13.17
C ARG A 175 -5.43 -15.36 -13.48
N GLU A 176 -4.35 -16.08 -13.76
CA GLU A 176 -3.07 -15.48 -14.13
C GLU A 176 -3.20 -14.63 -15.40
N GLN A 177 -3.90 -15.13 -16.43
CA GLN A 177 -4.13 -14.36 -17.66
C GLN A 177 -4.95 -13.09 -17.38
N GLN A 178 -5.99 -13.20 -16.55
CA GLN A 178 -6.77 -12.03 -16.13
C GLN A 178 -5.88 -10.99 -15.44
N LEU A 179 -5.03 -11.41 -14.51
CA LEU A 179 -4.13 -10.51 -13.78
C LEU A 179 -3.16 -9.80 -14.71
N LYS A 180 -2.58 -10.53 -15.69
CA LYS A 180 -1.72 -9.94 -16.73
C LYS A 180 -2.47 -8.85 -17.52
N ASN A 181 -3.70 -9.13 -17.95
CA ASN A 181 -4.50 -8.16 -18.68
C ASN A 181 -4.81 -6.91 -17.85
N VAL A 182 -5.16 -7.08 -16.56
CA VAL A 182 -5.42 -5.94 -15.66
C VAL A 182 -4.14 -5.15 -15.36
N ALA A 183 -2.99 -5.82 -15.25
CA ALA A 183 -1.71 -5.18 -15.03
C ALA A 183 -1.30 -4.28 -16.21
N GLU A 184 -1.54 -4.74 -17.44
CA GLU A 184 -1.32 -3.92 -18.64
C GLU A 184 -2.25 -2.69 -18.66
N LEU A 185 -3.54 -2.86 -18.38
CA LEU A 185 -4.48 -1.73 -18.27
C LEU A 185 -4.05 -0.72 -17.19
N ALA A 186 -3.54 -1.19 -16.05
CA ALA A 186 -3.04 -0.32 -14.98
C ALA A 186 -1.80 0.47 -15.40
N ARG A 187 -0.98 -0.06 -16.32
CA ARG A 187 0.16 0.66 -16.91
C ARG A 187 -0.29 1.67 -17.97
N GLU A 188 -1.32 1.33 -18.76
CA GLU A 188 -1.79 2.10 -19.92
C GLU A 188 -2.75 3.26 -19.63
N ALA A 189 -3.41 3.30 -18.45
CA ALA A 189 -4.36 4.36 -18.06
C ALA A 189 -3.78 5.80 -18.00
N ALA A 190 -2.59 6.03 -18.57
CA ALA A 190 -1.89 7.29 -18.74
C ALA A 190 -1.93 7.86 -20.18
N GLY A 191 -2.56 7.18 -21.14
CA GLY A 191 -2.67 7.68 -22.53
C GLY A 191 -3.75 8.73 -22.75
N ASP A 192 -4.85 8.66 -22.01
CA ASP A 192 -5.97 9.59 -22.15
C ASP A 192 -5.97 10.57 -20.98
N GLY A 193 -5.42 11.75 -21.24
CA GLY A 193 -5.58 12.91 -20.38
C GLY A 193 -7.07 13.13 -20.14
N PHE A 194 -7.53 12.88 -18.92
CA PHE A 194 -8.83 13.32 -18.45
C PHE A 194 -8.88 14.84 -18.56
N GLY A 195 -9.45 15.33 -19.66
CA GLY A 195 -9.96 16.67 -19.79
C GLY A 195 -10.88 16.92 -18.60
N ARG A 196 -10.43 17.75 -17.66
CA ARG A 196 -11.32 18.35 -16.66
C ARG A 196 -12.26 19.27 -17.41
N GLU A 197 -13.40 18.77 -17.86
CA GLU A 197 -14.55 19.62 -18.07
C GLU A 197 -14.88 20.29 -16.73
N GLN A 198 -14.72 21.61 -16.73
CA GLN A 198 -15.12 22.48 -15.64
C GLN A 198 -16.64 22.36 -15.48
N LEU A 199 -17.08 21.57 -14.51
CA LEU A 199 -18.42 21.72 -13.96
C LEU A 199 -18.45 23.04 -13.19
N ALA A 200 -18.99 24.07 -13.83
CA ALA A 200 -19.31 25.35 -13.19
C ALA A 200 -20.26 25.11 -12.02
N PRO A 201 -20.09 25.81 -10.88
CA PRO A 201 -21.02 25.69 -9.76
C PRO A 201 -22.36 26.31 -10.15
N THR A 202 -23.40 25.49 -10.19
CA THR A 202 -24.79 25.95 -10.18
C THR A 202 -25.07 26.66 -8.87
N GLU A 203 -25.60 27.87 -8.98
CA GLU A 203 -25.98 28.74 -7.87
C GLU A 203 -26.90 28.04 -6.85
N PRO A 204 -26.84 28.44 -5.56
CA PRO A 204 -27.72 27.92 -4.54
C PRO A 204 -29.15 28.45 -4.74
N VAL A 205 -30.12 27.54 -4.81
CA VAL A 205 -31.53 27.87 -4.61
C VAL A 205 -31.76 27.90 -3.09
N PHE A 206 -31.98 29.11 -2.59
CA PHE A 206 -32.48 29.58 -1.29
C PHE A 206 -32.45 28.63 -0.08
#